data_AF-A0A6A3QTJ7-F1
#
_entry.id   AF-A0A6A3QTJ7-F1
#
_cell.length_a   1.000
_cell.length_b   1.000
_cell.length_c   1.000
_cell.angle_alpha   90.00
_cell.angle_beta   90.00
_cell.angle_gamma   90.00
#
_symmetry.space_group_name_H-M   'P 1'
#
loop_
_entity.id
_entity.type
_entity.pdbx_description
1 polymer ?
#
loop_
_entity_poly.entity_id
_entity_poly.type
_entity_poly.pdbx_seq_one_letter_code
_entity_poly.pdbx_strand_id
1 'polypeptide(L)'
;MQSTTLSHSTSRGMEVWAVEGVAHCIIRYLDLSTFDAVVHFIQSSPELHGYPQDGSLWSELSVLHFKAQRDLELRFLALPTRDRGWDWTDRRRTCVELQEFLQSKD
;
A
#
# COMPACT_ATOMS: atom_id res chain seq x y z
N MET A 1 -8.50 48.68 16.12
CA MET A 1 -8.68 47.22 16.25
C MET A 1 -8.65 46.63 14.84
N GLN A 2 -7.57 45.96 14.45
CA GLN A 2 -7.52 45.17 13.21
C GLN A 2 -7.06 43.77 13.61
N SER A 3 -7.95 42.79 13.45
CA SER A 3 -7.68 41.39 13.75
C SER A 3 -6.93 40.76 12.59
N THR A 4 -5.70 40.35 12.88
CA THR A 4 -4.83 39.59 11.99
C THR A 4 -5.37 38.16 11.87
N THR A 5 -6.01 37.79 10.76
CA THR A 5 -6.26 36.38 10.40
C THR A 5 -5.05 35.84 9.65
N LEU A 6 -4.07 35.32 10.40
CA LEU A 6 -2.99 34.49 9.88
C LEU A 6 -3.12 33.08 10.48
N SER A 7 -2.90 32.09 9.61
CA SER A 7 -2.71 30.65 9.88
C SER A 7 -3.96 29.79 10.15
N HIS A 8 -4.48 29.19 9.08
CA HIS A 8 -5.25 27.93 9.16
C HIS A 8 -4.82 26.89 8.11
N SER A 9 -3.94 27.27 7.19
CA SER A 9 -3.45 26.42 6.09
C SER A 9 -2.21 25.60 6.46
N THR A 10 -1.37 26.07 7.38
CA THR A 10 -0.10 25.40 7.74
C THR A 10 -0.28 24.19 8.66
N SER A 11 -1.27 24.19 9.57
CA SER A 11 -1.48 23.07 10.51
C SER A 11 -2.07 21.83 9.82
N ARG A 12 -3.05 22.01 8.93
CA ARG A 12 -3.61 20.90 8.12
C ARG A 12 -2.56 20.21 7.26
N GLY A 13 -1.66 20.97 6.63
CA GLY A 13 -0.56 20.39 5.87
C GLY A 13 0.32 19.49 6.74
N MET A 14 0.74 19.97 7.92
CA MET A 14 1.59 19.19 8.81
C MET A 14 0.90 17.95 9.38
N GLU A 15 -0.39 18.03 9.70
CA GLU A 15 -1.20 16.91 10.20
C GLU A 15 -1.35 15.78 9.15
N VAL A 16 -1.55 16.13 7.87
CA VAL A 16 -1.67 15.12 6.78
C VAL A 16 -0.37 14.34 6.62
N TRP A 17 0.78 15.01 6.65
CA TRP A 17 2.09 14.35 6.51
C TRP A 17 2.41 13.44 7.70
N ALA A 18 1.96 13.81 8.90
CA ALA A 18 2.09 12.96 10.08
C ALA A 18 1.25 11.68 9.95
N VAL A 19 0.01 11.79 9.45
CA VAL A 19 -0.88 10.64 9.24
C VAL A 19 -0.32 9.69 8.18
N GLU A 20 0.17 10.22 7.06
CA GLU A 20 0.80 9.42 5.99
C GLU A 20 2.04 8.69 6.51
N GLY A 21 2.90 9.39 7.27
CA GLY A 21 4.08 8.80 7.89
C GLY A 21 3.73 7.68 8.87
N VAL A 22 2.70 7.87 9.71
CA VAL A 22 2.23 6.82 10.64
C VAL A 22 1.67 5.62 9.90
N ALA A 23 0.86 5.83 8.85
CA ALA A 23 0.31 4.75 8.05
C ALA A 23 1.43 3.93 7.36
N HIS A 24 2.43 4.58 6.78
CA HIS A 24 3.60 3.90 6.22
C HIS A 24 4.38 3.11 7.26
N CYS A 25 4.57 3.66 8.46
CA CYS A 25 5.18 2.92 9.56
C CYS A 25 4.36 1.66 9.90
N ILE A 26 3.05 1.80 10.09
CA ILE A 26 2.18 0.67 10.40
C ILE A 26 2.32 -0.41 9.33
N ILE A 27 2.19 -0.06 8.04
CA ILE A 27 2.26 -1.00 6.92
C ILE A 27 3.63 -1.71 6.87
N ARG A 28 4.74 -1.00 7.10
CA ARG A 28 6.09 -1.59 7.11
C ARG A 28 6.33 -2.58 8.25
N TYR A 29 5.59 -2.49 9.34
CA TYR A 29 5.72 -3.39 10.50
C TYR A 29 4.66 -4.50 10.53
N LEU A 30 3.84 -4.63 9.49
CA LEU A 30 2.88 -5.73 9.38
C LEU A 30 3.59 -7.06 9.14
N ASP A 31 3.08 -8.12 9.76
CA ASP A 31 3.50 -9.48 9.44
C ASP A 31 2.96 -9.90 8.07
N LEU A 32 3.73 -10.72 7.34
CA LEU A 32 3.36 -11.23 6.00
C LEU A 32 1.95 -11.85 5.98
N SER A 33 1.56 -12.55 7.03
CA SER A 33 0.26 -13.20 7.15
C SER A 33 -0.93 -12.22 7.23
N THR A 34 -0.69 -10.96 7.60
CA THR A 34 -1.74 -9.96 7.83
C THR A 34 -2.06 -9.10 6.61
N PHE A 35 -1.18 -9.08 5.60
CA PHE A 35 -1.31 -8.19 4.45
C PHE A 35 -2.60 -8.40 3.65
N ASP A 36 -3.07 -9.63 3.46
CA ASP A 36 -4.31 -9.89 2.72
C ASP A 36 -5.51 -9.18 3.37
N ALA A 37 -5.63 -9.27 4.70
CA ALA A 37 -6.72 -8.65 5.45
C ALA A 37 -6.60 -7.13 5.45
N VAL A 38 -5.38 -6.60 5.62
CA VAL A 38 -5.14 -5.15 5.65
C VAL A 38 -5.39 -4.52 4.28
N VAL A 39 -4.90 -5.13 3.19
CA VAL A 39 -5.14 -4.62 1.84
C VAL A 39 -6.63 -4.64 1.52
N HIS A 40 -7.34 -5.73 1.85
CA HIS A 40 -8.79 -5.80 1.68
C HIS A 40 -9.51 -4.70 2.47
N PHE A 41 -9.10 -4.44 3.72
CA PHE A 41 -9.64 -3.34 4.53
C PHE A 41 -9.37 -1.97 3.91
N ILE A 42 -8.13 -1.69 3.50
CA ILE A 42 -7.73 -0.44 2.85
C ILE A 42 -8.58 -0.18 1.61
N GLN A 43 -8.84 -1.20 0.79
CA GLN A 43 -9.65 -1.06 -0.42
C GLN A 43 -11.13 -0.78 -0.16
N SER A 44 -11.63 -1.15 1.01
CA SER A 44 -13.00 -0.81 1.41
C SER A 44 -13.17 0.66 1.82
N SER A 45 -12.06 1.39 2.03
CA SER A 45 -12.04 2.79 2.47
C SER A 45 -11.53 3.71 1.35
N PRO A 46 -12.39 4.56 0.75
CA PRO A 46 -12.00 5.46 -0.35
C PRO A 46 -10.81 6.36 -0.06
N GLU A 47 -10.67 6.81 1.19
CA GLU A 47 -9.61 7.68 1.66
C GLU A 47 -8.23 7.01 1.60
N LEU A 48 -8.19 5.67 1.57
CA LEU A 48 -6.98 4.87 1.60
C LEU A 48 -6.66 4.23 0.24
N HIS A 49 -7.45 4.51 -0.81
CA HIS A 49 -7.26 3.93 -2.15
C HIS A 49 -5.91 4.28 -2.81
N GLY A 50 -5.19 5.27 -2.30
CA GLY A 50 -3.83 5.57 -2.73
C GLY A 50 -2.83 4.46 -2.40
N TYR A 51 -2.93 3.81 -1.23
CA TYR A 51 -1.93 2.83 -0.78
C TYR A 51 -1.83 1.58 -1.67
N PRO A 52 -2.93 0.95 -2.12
CA PRO A 52 -2.84 -0.19 -3.03
C PRO A 52 -2.29 0.16 -4.41
N GLN A 53 -2.28 1.45 -4.79
CA GLN A 53 -1.70 1.92 -6.05
C GLN A 53 -0.27 2.45 -5.91
N ASP A 54 0.26 2.59 -4.69
CA ASP A 54 1.61 3.10 -4.47
C ASP A 54 2.66 2.02 -4.76
N GLY A 55 3.12 1.96 -6.01
CA GLY A 55 4.16 1.02 -6.43
C GLY A 55 5.49 1.16 -5.68
N SER A 56 5.81 2.36 -5.16
CA SER A 56 7.04 2.58 -4.40
C SER A 56 6.97 1.90 -3.04
N LEU A 57 5.83 2.03 -2.34
CA LEU A 57 5.55 1.34 -1.10
C LEU A 57 5.67 -0.19 -1.26
N TRP A 58 5.01 -0.77 -2.27
CA TRP A 58 5.01 -2.22 -2.48
C TRP A 58 6.37 -2.77 -2.92
N SER A 59 7.14 -1.97 -3.67
CA SER A 59 8.53 -2.30 -4.01
C SER A 59 9.41 -2.36 -2.76
N GLU A 60 9.32 -1.36 -1.88
CA GLU A 60 10.05 -1.34 -0.62
C GLU A 60 9.67 -2.50 0.30
N LEU A 61 8.38 -2.79 0.44
CA LEU A 61 7.89 -3.92 1.23
C LEU A 61 8.37 -5.26 0.68
N SER A 62 8.42 -5.41 -0.65
CA SER A 62 8.96 -6.62 -1.28
C SER A 62 10.42 -6.85 -0.88
N VAL A 63 11.25 -5.80 -0.94
CA VAL A 63 12.64 -5.88 -0.49
C VAL A 63 12.74 -6.16 1.01
N LEU A 64 11.89 -5.55 1.83
CA LEU A 64 11.90 -5.74 3.28
C LEU A 64 11.62 -7.20 3.66
N HIS A 65 10.54 -7.76 3.11
CA HIS A 65 10.03 -9.09 3.47
C HIS A 65 10.71 -10.24 2.72
N PHE A 66 11.05 -10.06 1.44
CA PHE A 66 11.58 -11.12 0.57
C PHE A 66 13.04 -10.92 0.18
N LYS A 67 13.69 -9.83 0.61
CA LYS A 67 15.09 -9.45 0.31
C LYS A 67 15.36 -9.05 -1.15
N ALA A 68 14.35 -9.09 -2.01
CA ALA A 68 14.41 -8.64 -3.40
C ALA A 68 12.99 -8.36 -3.94
N GLN A 69 12.91 -7.71 -5.10
CA GLN A 69 11.68 -7.71 -5.89
C GLN A 69 11.48 -9.08 -6.56
N ARG A 70 10.24 -9.36 -6.97
CA ARG A 70 9.91 -10.59 -7.70
C ARG A 70 10.61 -10.57 -9.07
N ASP A 71 11.14 -11.72 -9.47
CA ASP A 71 11.72 -11.88 -10.80
C ASP A 71 10.64 -11.70 -11.88
N LEU A 72 10.93 -10.85 -12.87
CA LEU A 72 10.03 -10.53 -13.98
C LEU A 72 9.67 -11.74 -14.82
N GLU A 73 10.58 -12.72 -14.94
CA GLU A 73 10.34 -13.94 -15.72
C GLU A 73 9.20 -14.77 -15.10
N LEU A 74 8.99 -14.67 -13.78
CA LEU A 74 7.89 -15.35 -13.09
C LEU A 74 6.51 -14.81 -13.50
N ARG A 75 6.42 -13.61 -14.08
CA ARG A 75 5.14 -13.05 -14.58
C ARG A 75 4.57 -13.85 -15.74
N PHE A 76 5.42 -14.53 -16.51
CA PHE A 76 5.01 -15.32 -17.67
C PHE A 76 4.70 -16.78 -17.31
N LEU A 77 5.03 -17.20 -16.09
CA LEU A 77 4.72 -18.52 -15.59
C LEU A 77 3.30 -18.53 -15.02
N ALA A 78 2.49 -19.50 -15.43
CA ALA A 78 1.16 -19.75 -14.88
C ALA A 78 1.27 -20.43 -13.50
N LEU A 79 1.88 -19.73 -12.55
CA LEU A 79 2.04 -20.22 -11.18
C LEU A 79 0.68 -20.25 -10.47
N PRO A 80 0.43 -21.26 -9.63
CA PRO A 80 -0.74 -21.26 -8.77
C PRO A 80 -0.79 -19.97 -7.94
N THR A 81 -1.96 -19.34 -7.90
CA THR A 81 -2.20 -18.19 -7.04
C THR A 81 -3.21 -18.58 -5.97
N ARG A 82 -3.00 -18.08 -4.76
CA ARG A 82 -3.92 -18.34 -3.65
C ARG A 82 -5.21 -17.54 -3.88
N ASP A 83 -6.35 -18.18 -3.65
CA ASP A 83 -7.62 -17.46 -3.60
C ASP A 83 -7.65 -16.53 -2.37
N ARG A 84 -8.02 -15.27 -2.60
CA ARG A 84 -8.05 -14.19 -1.60
C ARG A 84 -9.46 -13.70 -1.30
N GLY A 85 -10.48 -14.14 -2.04
CA GLY A 85 -11.87 -13.69 -1.85
C GLY A 85 -12.16 -12.26 -2.32
N TRP A 86 -11.22 -11.58 -2.98
CA TRP A 86 -11.38 -10.28 -3.62
C TRP A 86 -10.56 -10.20 -4.91
N ASP A 87 -10.94 -9.32 -5.84
CA ASP A 87 -10.24 -9.16 -7.12
C ASP A 87 -8.96 -8.33 -6.96
N TRP A 88 -7.88 -9.03 -6.61
CA TRP A 88 -6.55 -8.46 -6.47
C TRP A 88 -5.84 -8.22 -7.80
N THR A 89 -6.44 -8.61 -8.91
CA THR A 89 -5.90 -8.39 -10.25
C THR A 89 -6.40 -7.10 -10.89
N ASP A 90 -7.44 -6.46 -10.33
CA ASP A 90 -8.00 -5.20 -10.82
C ASP A 90 -6.97 -4.07 -10.78
N ARG A 91 -6.46 -3.71 -11.96
CA ARG A 91 -5.48 -2.64 -12.17
C ARG A 91 -6.01 -1.24 -11.85
N ARG A 92 -7.33 -1.08 -11.73
CA ARG A 92 -7.93 0.18 -11.26
C ARG A 92 -7.79 0.36 -9.76
N ARG A 93 -7.52 -0.71 -9.02
CA ARG A 93 -7.45 -0.72 -7.56
C ARG A 93 -6.09 -1.15 -7.03
N THR A 94 -5.27 -1.78 -7.85
CA THR A 94 -3.98 -2.35 -7.44
C THR A 94 -2.90 -2.04 -8.47
N CYS A 95 -1.70 -1.68 -8.01
CA CYS A 95 -0.53 -1.58 -8.88
C CYS A 95 0.09 -2.96 -9.17
N VAL A 96 1.11 -3.00 -10.03
CA VAL A 96 1.82 -4.24 -10.39
C VAL A 96 2.60 -4.78 -9.21
N GLU A 97 3.25 -3.89 -8.48
CA GLU A 97 4.14 -4.21 -7.37
C GLU A 97 3.36 -4.84 -6.21
N LEU A 98 2.13 -4.39 -5.94
CA LEU A 98 1.23 -5.04 -4.98
C LEU A 98 0.89 -6.48 -5.41
N GLN A 99 0.54 -6.67 -6.68
CA GLN A 99 0.20 -8.01 -7.19
C GLN A 99 1.40 -8.96 -7.07
N GLU A 100 2.60 -8.49 -7.39
CA GLU A 100 3.83 -9.26 -7.27
C GLU A 100 4.20 -9.55 -5.81
N PHE A 101 3.99 -8.59 -4.91
CA PHE A 101 4.17 -8.78 -3.48
C PHE A 101 3.25 -9.90 -2.98
N LEU A 102 1.97 -9.84 -3.33
CA LEU A 102 0.98 -10.86 -2.97
C LEU A 102 1.33 -12.24 -3.54
N GLN A 103 1.75 -12.32 -4.80
CA GLN A 103 2.20 -13.56 -5.43
C GLN A 103 3.50 -14.11 -4.85
N SER A 104 4.35 -13.28 -4.25
CA SER A 104 5.60 -13.73 -3.60
C SER A 104 5.35 -14.30 -2.20
N LYS A 105 4.16 -14.04 -1.65
CA LYS A 105 3.67 -14.65 -0.42
C LYS A 105 3.02 -16.04 -0.64
N ASP A 106 2.59 -16.32 -1.87
CA ASP A 106 1.95 -17.60 -2.24
C ASP A 106 3.00 -18.69 -2.47
#